data_AF-A0A7N0TWN7-F1
#
_entry.id   AF-A0A7N0TWN7-F1
#
_cell.length_a   1.000
_cell.length_b   1.000
_cell.length_c   1.000
_cell.angle_alpha   90.00
_cell.angle_beta   90.00
_cell.angle_gamma   90.00
#
_symmetry.space_group_name_H-M   'P 1'
#
loop_
_entity.id
_entity.type
_entity.pdbx_description
1 polymer ?
#
loop_
_entity_poly.entity_id
_entity_poly.type
_entity_poly.pdbx_seq_one_letter_code
_entity_poly.pdbx_strand_id
1 'polypeptide(L)'
;MGFQPSSSSQFEASEMVASAIASAPILAECWSHCARVKSAGWTFVVDQSGPTSYVAFSSSNALGSHRLVRIDSVRSGVFEPLMECCGNEDEPVMVHEGMLGLFFNLYYDDPLFRNQMTAILSENKPIIFTGHSLGGAGIAALAALWLLSHLQSISSCLPVLCVTFGSPLMANRALSRAILRERWGGSFCHVVSKNDILPRLFLAPVVPPHLLDSLLHFWHFSTRAPGWIREEEKVELFRFVTKHTELAAIPESKAGNVFWPFGNYVFCCDEGAICVDNGRAVLMMLHALFTTSSPLSCIEDHMNYGHYIRKMASQAIYNRDTLAGAATDEISECSYDAGLKFTMQSSGLTGQESVVESVKDCLIVARRVGRTPNLNSADLAIKLAGQTPRRAEIEWYKALCDQSGDQLGYYDSFKRRSVSKRETRVNINRLMLAGFWDNVIRMLDENQLPHDFEKRAKWVNASQFYKLLVEPLDIAEYYRSGKHKSEGGGHYVKHGRPRRYLIFDKWWRRRTVNEKDTQNERTKFASLTQDTCFWANVEEAREWLDCILTENDSRKLDILWQKLIGFENYAARLIESKLVSKDVVAKNSSYIIWAADWIKFKSQFTQTHPQGQLP
;
A
#
# COMPACT_ATOMS: atom_id res chain seq x y z
N MET A 1 18.99 -37.98 -12.31
CA MET A 1 18.52 -38.02 -10.91
C MET A 1 18.25 -36.59 -10.47
N GLY A 2 16.98 -36.21 -10.42
CA GLY A 2 16.57 -34.85 -10.09
C GLY A 2 16.63 -34.65 -8.59
N PHE A 3 17.53 -33.77 -8.14
CA PHE A 3 17.45 -33.19 -6.80
C PHE A 3 16.23 -32.25 -6.78
N GLN A 4 15.11 -32.70 -6.23
CA GLN A 4 14.08 -31.78 -5.73
C GLN A 4 14.68 -31.06 -4.52
N PRO A 5 14.80 -29.72 -4.53
CA PRO A 5 15.19 -29.00 -3.34
C PRO A 5 14.09 -29.19 -2.29
N SER A 6 14.46 -29.65 -1.10
CA SER A 6 13.59 -29.64 0.07
C SER A 6 13.12 -28.21 0.31
N SER A 7 11.84 -27.97 0.05
CA SER A 7 11.17 -26.72 0.37
C SER A 7 11.07 -26.62 1.88
N SER A 8 11.93 -25.83 2.51
CA SER A 8 11.82 -25.53 3.94
C SER A 8 10.42 -25.00 4.26
N SER A 9 9.83 -25.59 5.29
CA SER A 9 8.44 -25.43 5.71
C SER A 9 8.16 -24.00 6.18
N GLN A 10 7.27 -23.27 5.50
CA GLN A 10 6.82 -21.94 5.96
C GLN A 10 6.02 -22.00 7.28
N PHE A 11 5.58 -23.19 7.71
CA PHE A 11 4.84 -23.38 8.97
C PHE A 11 5.74 -23.21 10.20
N GLU A 12 6.97 -23.72 10.13
CA GLU A 12 8.01 -23.42 11.12
C GLU A 12 8.24 -21.90 11.18
N ALA A 13 8.20 -21.20 10.04
CA ALA A 13 8.38 -19.75 10.00
C ALA A 13 7.22 -18.96 10.65
N SER A 14 5.95 -19.37 10.53
CA SER A 14 4.82 -18.66 11.17
C SER A 14 4.84 -18.75 12.70
N GLU A 15 5.20 -19.91 13.24
CA GLU A 15 5.37 -20.11 14.69
C GLU A 15 6.67 -19.45 15.18
N MET A 16 7.79 -19.58 14.46
CA MET A 16 9.04 -18.91 14.81
C MET A 16 8.87 -17.38 14.81
N VAL A 17 8.11 -16.82 13.87
CA VAL A 17 7.78 -15.39 13.86
C VAL A 17 6.88 -15.04 15.05
N ALA A 18 5.87 -15.85 15.35
CA ALA A 18 5.03 -15.64 16.54
C ALA A 18 5.85 -15.72 17.84
N SER A 19 6.76 -16.68 17.97
CA SER A 19 7.68 -16.85 19.09
C SER A 19 8.71 -15.72 19.18
N ALA A 20 9.21 -15.22 18.05
CA ALA A 20 10.09 -14.04 17.99
C ALA A 20 9.35 -12.76 18.43
N ILE A 21 8.09 -12.59 18.00
CA ILE A 21 7.24 -11.48 18.44
C ILE A 21 6.90 -11.62 19.94
N ALA A 22 6.60 -12.83 20.41
CA ALA A 22 6.27 -13.12 21.80
C ALA A 22 7.45 -12.98 22.77
N SER A 23 8.66 -13.30 22.31
CA SER A 23 9.90 -13.12 23.09
C SER A 23 10.41 -11.69 23.06
N ALA A 24 9.94 -10.85 22.13
CA ALA A 24 10.26 -9.44 22.10
C ALA A 24 9.49 -8.69 23.23
N PRO A 25 10.14 -7.77 23.95
CA PRO A 25 9.49 -7.00 25.02
C PRO A 25 8.35 -6.10 24.49
N ILE A 26 8.31 -5.88 23.18
CA ILE A 26 7.41 -4.96 22.48
C ILE A 26 5.93 -5.22 22.77
N LEU A 27 5.48 -6.49 22.82
CA LEU A 27 4.06 -6.79 23.11
C LEU A 27 3.70 -6.47 24.56
N ALA A 28 4.60 -6.79 25.50
CA ALA A 28 4.41 -6.51 26.92
C ALA A 28 4.42 -5.00 27.20
N GLU A 29 5.33 -4.25 26.57
CA GLU A 29 5.40 -2.79 26.64
C GLU A 29 4.13 -2.15 26.07
N CYS A 30 3.70 -2.57 24.87
CA CYS A 30 2.46 -2.09 24.26
C CYS A 30 1.24 -2.33 25.16
N TRP A 31 1.12 -3.53 25.72
CA TRP A 31 0.02 -3.87 26.63
C TRP A 31 0.06 -3.05 27.93
N SER A 32 1.26 -2.83 28.49
CA SER A 32 1.44 -1.99 29.68
C SER A 32 0.97 -0.56 29.43
N HIS A 33 1.28 0.02 28.27
CA HIS A 33 0.78 1.34 27.89
C HIS A 33 -0.73 1.36 27.66
N CYS A 34 -1.32 0.32 27.08
CA CYS A 34 -2.78 0.16 26.98
C CYS A 34 -3.45 0.13 28.36
N ALA A 35 -2.88 -0.59 29.32
CA ALA A 35 -3.38 -0.64 30.69
C ALA A 35 -3.25 0.72 31.38
N ARG A 36 -2.13 1.43 31.18
CA ARG A 36 -1.87 2.76 31.75
C ARG A 36 -2.89 3.78 31.26
N VAL A 37 -3.11 3.90 29.95
CA VAL A 37 -4.06 4.87 29.39
C VAL A 37 -5.50 4.60 29.87
N LYS A 38 -5.90 3.32 29.96
CA LYS A 38 -7.20 2.93 30.53
C LYS A 38 -7.33 3.34 32.00
N SER A 39 -6.31 3.07 32.82
CA SER A 39 -6.33 3.40 34.26
C SER A 39 -6.34 4.91 34.53
N ALA A 40 -5.72 5.70 33.66
CA ALA A 40 -5.67 7.15 33.79
C ALA A 40 -6.97 7.84 33.32
N GLY A 41 -7.84 7.13 32.60
CA GLY A 41 -9.04 7.70 32.00
C GLY A 41 -8.73 8.72 30.89
N TRP A 42 -7.54 8.66 30.29
CA TRP A 42 -7.13 9.57 29.21
C TRP A 42 -7.51 9.01 27.84
N THR A 43 -7.67 9.88 26.85
CA THR A 43 -7.91 9.45 25.46
C THR A 43 -6.67 8.78 24.87
N PHE A 44 -5.50 9.33 25.16
CA PHE A 44 -4.21 8.80 24.72
C PHE A 44 -3.10 9.14 25.71
N VAL A 45 -1.99 8.39 25.65
CA VAL A 45 -0.75 8.63 26.39
C VAL A 45 0.42 8.53 25.43
N VAL A 46 1.38 9.44 25.56
CA VAL A 46 2.66 9.41 24.86
C VAL A 46 3.79 9.09 25.85
N ASP A 47 4.67 8.16 25.46
CA ASP A 47 5.90 7.84 26.18
C ASP A 47 7.11 8.00 25.26
N GLN A 48 8.05 8.88 25.65
CA GLN A 48 9.27 9.17 24.89
C GLN A 48 10.54 8.87 25.70
N SER A 49 10.39 8.24 26.87
CA SER A 49 11.50 8.00 27.81
C SER A 49 12.58 7.05 27.27
N GLY A 50 12.23 6.22 26.28
CA GLY A 50 13.10 5.22 25.69
C GLY A 50 13.63 5.53 24.28
N PRO A 51 14.29 4.54 23.64
CA PRO A 51 14.75 4.63 22.25
C PRO A 51 13.60 4.57 21.23
N THR A 52 12.39 4.30 21.68
CA THR A 52 11.17 4.18 20.86
C THR A 52 10.07 5.01 21.50
N SER A 53 9.33 5.74 20.68
CA SER A 53 8.22 6.57 21.11
C SER A 53 6.93 5.76 21.06
N TYR A 54 6.26 5.61 22.19
CA TYR A 54 4.98 4.91 22.29
C TYR A 54 3.82 5.89 22.33
N VAL A 55 2.77 5.60 21.57
CA VAL A 55 1.50 6.33 21.59
C VAL A 55 0.38 5.33 21.80
N ALA A 56 -0.19 5.32 23.01
CA ALA A 56 -1.24 4.39 23.38
C ALA A 56 -2.60 5.08 23.46
N PHE A 57 -3.64 4.44 22.95
CA PHE A 57 -5.00 4.97 22.91
C PHE A 57 -5.95 4.15 23.77
N SER A 58 -6.84 4.85 24.48
CA SER A 58 -7.92 4.23 25.24
C SER A 58 -9.09 3.83 24.34
N SER A 59 -9.91 2.88 24.81
CA SER A 59 -11.18 2.56 24.17
C SER A 59 -12.25 3.59 24.53
N SER A 60 -12.93 4.14 23.53
CA SER A 60 -14.13 4.96 23.69
C SER A 60 -15.39 4.10 23.73
N ASN A 61 -16.42 4.54 24.47
CA ASN A 61 -17.69 3.80 24.61
C ASN A 61 -18.68 4.04 23.48
N ALA A 62 -18.39 4.95 22.55
CA ALA A 62 -19.31 5.33 21.49
C ALA A 62 -18.81 4.78 20.15
N LEU A 63 -19.47 3.74 19.65
CA LEU A 63 -19.39 3.38 18.25
C LEU A 63 -20.68 3.86 17.57
N GLY A 64 -20.54 4.70 16.55
CA GLY A 64 -21.68 5.12 15.73
C GLY A 64 -22.17 4.00 14.81
N SER A 65 -22.53 4.38 13.59
CA SER A 65 -23.05 3.44 12.57
C SER A 65 -22.05 2.33 12.18
N HIS A 66 -22.56 1.11 11.98
CA HIS A 66 -21.84 -0.10 11.52
C HIS A 66 -21.54 -0.10 10.01
N ARG A 67 -21.25 1.08 9.45
CA ARG A 67 -21.13 1.26 8.00
C ARG A 67 -19.68 1.52 7.60
N LEU A 68 -19.31 0.98 6.44
CA LEU A 68 -18.11 1.36 5.72
C LEU A 68 -18.36 2.67 4.94
N VAL A 69 -17.50 3.64 5.15
CA VAL A 69 -17.46 4.91 4.41
C VAL A 69 -16.11 5.06 3.73
N ARG A 70 -16.05 5.86 2.66
CA ARG A 70 -14.76 6.13 2.02
C ARG A 70 -13.82 6.79 3.02
N ILE A 71 -12.54 6.42 2.99
CA ILE A 71 -11.54 6.98 3.91
C ILE A 71 -11.34 8.50 3.72
N ASP A 72 -11.70 9.03 2.55
CA ASP A 72 -11.67 10.45 2.18
C ASP A 72 -13.03 11.16 2.34
N SER A 73 -14.05 10.48 2.89
CA SER A 73 -15.43 10.99 2.94
C SER A 73 -15.60 12.31 3.69
N VAL A 74 -14.77 12.57 4.70
CA VAL A 74 -14.85 13.77 5.54
C VAL A 74 -13.92 14.87 5.04
N ARG A 75 -12.67 14.51 4.69
CA ARG A 75 -11.63 15.45 4.23
C ARG A 75 -10.67 14.74 3.27
N SER A 76 -10.38 15.36 2.12
CA SER A 76 -9.32 14.93 1.20
C SER A 76 -7.93 15.30 1.72
N GLY A 77 -6.89 14.56 1.30
CA GLY A 77 -5.48 14.90 1.56
C GLY A 77 -4.77 14.12 2.67
N VAL A 78 -5.49 13.54 3.63
CA VAL A 78 -4.88 12.88 4.81
C VAL A 78 -4.27 11.51 4.46
N PHE A 79 -4.88 10.80 3.51
CA PHE A 79 -4.58 9.41 3.16
C PHE A 79 -4.24 9.24 1.66
N GLU A 80 -3.72 10.28 1.01
CA GLU A 80 -3.48 10.32 -0.46
C GLU A 80 -2.77 9.08 -1.02
N PRO A 81 -1.67 8.55 -0.41
CA PRO A 81 -1.02 7.33 -0.88
C PRO A 81 -1.92 6.12 -1.06
N LEU A 82 -2.95 5.99 -0.23
CA LEU A 82 -3.90 4.89 -0.30
C LEU A 82 -4.90 5.05 -1.46
N MET A 83 -5.00 6.26 -2.02
CA MET A 83 -5.93 6.64 -3.08
C MET A 83 -5.27 6.68 -4.47
N GLU A 84 -3.97 7.00 -4.56
CA GLU A 84 -3.23 7.20 -5.82
C GLU A 84 -3.07 5.93 -6.69
N CYS A 85 -3.34 4.75 -6.15
CA CYS A 85 -3.00 3.47 -6.78
C CYS A 85 -4.19 2.68 -7.36
N CYS A 86 -5.41 3.21 -7.33
CA CYS A 86 -6.59 2.56 -7.91
C CYS A 86 -6.67 2.71 -9.44
N GLY A 87 -5.62 2.29 -10.15
CA GLY A 87 -5.73 2.05 -11.59
C GLY A 87 -6.66 0.85 -11.82
N ASN A 88 -7.87 1.10 -12.32
CA ASN A 88 -8.87 0.11 -12.78
C ASN A 88 -9.46 -0.85 -11.73
N GLU A 89 -9.42 -0.54 -10.43
CA GLU A 89 -10.21 -1.31 -9.43
C GLU A 89 -11.46 -0.52 -9.02
N ASP A 90 -12.64 -1.08 -9.33
CA ASP A 90 -13.96 -0.45 -9.15
C ASP A 90 -14.34 -0.14 -7.69
N GLU A 91 -13.58 -0.62 -6.71
CA GLU A 91 -13.91 -0.48 -5.29
C GLU A 91 -13.03 0.56 -4.57
N PRO A 92 -13.62 1.63 -4.00
CA PRO A 92 -12.87 2.63 -3.25
C PRO A 92 -12.35 2.07 -1.91
N VAL A 93 -11.31 2.70 -1.37
CA VAL A 93 -10.81 2.41 -0.03
C VAL A 93 -11.83 2.89 1.01
N MET A 94 -12.31 1.96 1.84
CA MET A 94 -13.34 2.22 2.85
C MET A 94 -12.92 1.73 4.24
N VAL A 95 -13.37 2.47 5.25
CA VAL A 95 -13.15 2.22 6.67
C VAL A 95 -14.44 2.40 7.47
N HIS A 96 -14.47 1.87 8.69
CA HIS A 96 -15.62 1.99 9.60
C HIS A 96 -15.87 3.47 9.94
N GLU A 97 -17.10 3.92 9.75
CA GLU A 97 -17.52 5.32 9.93
C GLU A 97 -17.26 5.84 11.35
N GLY A 98 -17.74 5.14 12.37
CA GLY A 98 -17.53 5.53 13.77
C GLY A 98 -16.04 5.66 14.15
N MET A 99 -15.21 4.72 13.70
CA MET A 99 -13.76 4.74 13.94
C MET A 99 -13.07 5.91 13.26
N LEU A 100 -13.43 6.18 12.00
CA LEU A 100 -12.90 7.31 11.27
C LEU A 100 -13.27 8.64 11.94
N GLY A 101 -14.50 8.75 12.45
CA GLY A 101 -14.94 9.89 13.25
C GLY A 101 -14.12 10.08 14.53
N LEU A 102 -13.87 8.99 15.28
CA LEU A 102 -13.05 9.05 16.49
C LEU A 102 -11.62 9.55 16.20
N PHE A 103 -10.99 9.03 15.15
CA PHE A 103 -9.66 9.50 14.73
C PHE A 103 -9.67 10.98 14.34
N PHE A 104 -10.65 11.42 13.56
CA PHE A 104 -10.70 12.82 13.13
C PHE A 104 -11.00 13.79 14.26
N ASN A 105 -11.87 13.43 15.20
CA ASN A 105 -12.10 14.25 16.39
C ASN A 105 -10.80 14.39 17.19
N LEU A 106 -10.04 13.30 17.37
CA LEU A 106 -8.73 13.38 18.02
C LEU A 106 -7.74 14.24 17.21
N TYR A 107 -7.66 14.04 15.90
CA TYR A 107 -6.67 14.71 15.08
C TYR A 107 -6.92 16.21 14.92
N TYR A 108 -8.19 16.64 14.77
CA TYR A 108 -8.56 18.03 14.51
C TYR A 108 -8.98 18.80 15.76
N ASP A 109 -9.68 18.17 16.69
CA ASP A 109 -10.24 18.89 17.85
C ASP A 109 -9.28 18.88 19.05
N ASP A 110 -8.31 17.95 19.09
CA ASP A 110 -7.32 17.88 20.16
C ASP A 110 -5.96 18.51 19.75
N PRO A 111 -5.64 19.75 20.18
CA PRO A 111 -4.35 20.37 19.91
C PRO A 111 -3.19 19.69 20.65
N LEU A 112 -3.44 19.02 21.78
CA LEU A 112 -2.40 18.31 22.53
C LEU A 112 -1.86 17.14 21.71
N PHE A 113 -2.75 16.40 21.04
CA PHE A 113 -2.36 15.29 20.17
C PHE A 113 -1.42 15.76 19.06
N ARG A 114 -1.78 16.84 18.34
CA ARG A 114 -0.94 17.38 17.26
C ARG A 114 0.41 17.89 17.75
N ASN A 115 0.43 18.59 18.88
CA ASN A 115 1.66 19.11 19.46
C ASN A 115 2.60 17.97 19.88
N GLN A 116 2.06 16.93 20.51
CA GLN A 116 2.84 15.75 20.89
C GLN A 116 3.35 14.98 19.66
N MET A 117 2.52 14.79 18.63
CA MET A 117 2.98 14.16 17.39
C MET A 117 4.10 14.96 16.71
N THR A 118 4.02 16.29 16.71
CA THR A 118 5.09 17.16 16.18
C THR A 118 6.38 17.00 16.98
N ALA A 119 6.29 16.94 18.31
CA ALA A 119 7.45 16.69 19.18
C ALA A 119 8.08 15.31 18.90
N ILE A 120 7.26 14.25 18.81
CA ILE A 120 7.74 12.89 18.48
C ILE A 120 8.47 12.87 17.14
N LEU A 121 7.93 13.53 16.12
CA LEU A 121 8.54 13.56 14.78
C LEU A 121 9.88 14.29 14.77
N SER A 122 10.07 15.28 15.65
CA SER A 122 11.35 16.00 15.78
C SER A 122 12.48 15.12 16.36
N GLU A 123 12.14 14.09 17.14
CA GLU A 123 13.13 13.20 17.76
C GLU A 123 13.67 12.11 16.81
N ASN A 124 12.98 11.86 15.68
CA ASN A 124 13.37 10.86 14.68
C ASN A 124 13.59 9.44 15.25
N LYS A 125 12.83 9.08 16.30
CA LYS A 125 12.80 7.73 16.90
C LYS A 125 11.73 6.86 16.24
N PRO A 126 11.90 5.52 16.21
CA PRO A 126 10.81 4.61 15.84
C PRO A 126 9.54 4.91 16.64
N ILE A 127 8.38 4.84 15.99
CA ILE A 127 7.08 5.17 16.60
C ILE A 127 6.22 3.92 16.66
N ILE A 128 5.66 3.64 17.83
CA ILE A 128 4.73 2.54 18.04
C ILE A 128 3.39 3.10 18.48
N PHE A 129 2.37 2.87 17.66
CA PHE A 129 0.98 3.09 18.05
C PHE A 129 0.42 1.81 18.67
N THR A 130 -0.34 1.94 19.75
CA THR A 130 -1.00 0.79 20.36
C THR A 130 -2.37 1.11 20.94
N GLY A 131 -3.22 0.10 21.03
CA GLY A 131 -4.53 0.23 21.64
C GLY A 131 -5.23 -1.11 21.79
N HIS A 132 -6.09 -1.19 22.80
CA HIS A 132 -6.98 -2.34 23.04
C HIS A 132 -8.38 -2.02 22.52
N SER A 133 -9.09 -3.04 22.03
CA SER A 133 -10.49 -2.92 21.61
C SER A 133 -10.64 -1.85 20.52
N LEU A 134 -11.61 -0.94 20.66
CA LEU A 134 -11.84 0.19 19.76
C LEU A 134 -10.68 1.21 19.75
N GLY A 135 -9.89 1.33 20.82
CA GLY A 135 -8.71 2.20 20.83
C GLY A 135 -7.64 1.73 19.84
N GLY A 136 -7.53 0.42 19.63
CA GLY A 136 -6.60 -0.19 18.67
C GLY A 136 -7.04 0.02 17.22
N ALA A 137 -8.17 -0.56 16.82
CA ALA A 137 -8.66 -0.42 15.43
C ALA A 137 -9.08 1.01 15.10
N GLY A 138 -9.79 1.68 16.01
CA GLY A 138 -10.38 2.98 15.73
C GLY A 138 -9.40 4.12 15.71
N ILE A 139 -8.38 4.11 16.55
CA ILE A 139 -7.46 5.24 16.69
C ILE A 139 -6.04 4.83 16.33
N ALA A 140 -5.49 3.76 16.91
CA ALA A 140 -4.10 3.37 16.68
C ALA A 140 -3.81 3.04 15.21
N ALA A 141 -4.65 2.21 14.58
CA ALA A 141 -4.46 1.81 13.19
C ALA A 141 -4.65 2.98 12.21
N LEU A 142 -5.65 3.84 12.42
CA LEU A 142 -5.85 5.05 11.60
C LEU A 142 -4.74 6.08 11.79
N ALA A 143 -4.25 6.28 13.02
CA ALA A 143 -3.11 7.14 13.30
C ALA A 143 -1.83 6.61 12.63
N ALA A 144 -1.61 5.30 12.63
CA ALA A 144 -0.49 4.69 11.91
C ALA A 144 -0.62 4.87 10.39
N LEU A 145 -1.81 4.67 9.81
CA LEU A 145 -2.05 4.90 8.38
C LEU A 145 -1.85 6.38 7.99
N TRP A 146 -2.31 7.31 8.83
CA TRP A 146 -2.08 8.74 8.65
C TRP A 146 -0.58 9.05 8.68
N LEU A 147 0.14 8.56 9.69
CA LEU A 147 1.56 8.83 9.83
C LEU A 147 2.36 8.25 8.67
N LEU A 148 2.08 7.00 8.26
CA LEU A 148 2.71 6.39 7.08
C LEU A 148 2.44 7.20 5.81
N SER A 149 1.22 7.74 5.67
CA SER A 149 0.85 8.60 4.53
C SER A 149 1.63 9.92 4.56
N HIS A 150 1.77 10.54 5.74
CA HIS A 150 2.52 11.77 5.93
C HIS A 150 4.02 11.57 5.69
N LEU A 151 4.63 10.52 6.27
CA LEU A 151 6.04 10.19 6.07
C LEU A 151 6.35 9.93 4.59
N GLN A 152 5.42 9.31 3.88
CA GLN A 152 5.52 9.11 2.43
C GLN A 152 5.51 10.41 1.65
N SER A 153 4.70 11.40 2.02
CA SER A 153 4.65 12.68 1.30
C SER A 153 5.93 13.50 1.49
N ILE A 154 6.57 13.41 2.66
CA ILE A 154 7.84 14.08 2.97
C ILE A 154 9.08 13.22 2.65
N SER A 155 8.89 12.03 2.06
CA SER A 155 9.98 11.10 1.71
C SER A 155 10.84 10.66 2.91
N SER A 156 10.25 10.53 4.09
CA SER A 156 10.91 10.03 5.30
C SER A 156 10.81 8.51 5.42
N CYS A 157 11.85 7.89 6.00
CA CYS A 157 11.95 6.44 6.23
C CYS A 157 11.74 6.05 7.71
N LEU A 158 11.13 6.92 8.51
CA LEU A 158 10.90 6.68 9.94
C LEU A 158 10.10 5.39 10.17
N PRO A 159 10.59 4.42 10.97
CA PRO A 159 9.87 3.19 11.25
C PRO A 159 8.60 3.45 12.07
N VAL A 160 7.48 2.89 11.59
CA VAL A 160 6.18 2.94 12.27
C VAL A 160 5.64 1.52 12.43
N LEU A 161 5.23 1.18 13.65
CA LEU A 161 4.53 -0.05 13.99
C LEU A 161 3.22 0.26 14.71
N CYS A 162 2.18 -0.50 14.42
CA CYS A 162 0.90 -0.47 15.09
C CYS A 162 0.61 -1.84 15.69
N VAL A 163 0.52 -1.92 17.02
CA VAL A 163 0.19 -3.15 17.76
C VAL A 163 -1.18 -3.00 18.40
N THR A 164 -2.13 -3.83 18.00
CA THR A 164 -3.51 -3.76 18.53
C THR A 164 -3.89 -5.05 19.24
N PHE A 165 -4.77 -4.97 20.24
CA PHE A 165 -5.22 -6.11 21.04
C PHE A 165 -6.74 -6.23 20.99
N GLY A 166 -7.25 -7.37 20.52
CA GLY A 166 -8.70 -7.64 20.47
C GLY A 166 -9.50 -6.64 19.65
N SER A 167 -8.86 -5.97 18.70
CA SER A 167 -9.52 -4.94 17.91
C SER A 167 -10.42 -5.54 16.82
N PRO A 168 -11.62 -4.96 16.61
CA PRO A 168 -12.50 -5.37 15.52
C PRO A 168 -11.92 -5.01 14.14
N LEU A 169 -12.34 -5.71 13.10
CA LEU A 169 -12.00 -5.35 11.72
C LEU A 169 -12.55 -3.96 11.38
N MET A 170 -11.78 -3.14 10.66
CA MET A 170 -12.15 -1.72 10.45
C MET A 170 -12.27 -1.30 8.98
N ALA A 171 -11.97 -2.16 8.02
CA ALA A 171 -11.80 -1.73 6.63
C ALA A 171 -12.25 -2.75 5.61
N ASN A 172 -12.33 -2.34 4.34
CA ASN A 172 -12.64 -3.23 3.22
C ASN A 172 -11.40 -3.84 2.57
N ARG A 173 -11.64 -4.75 1.60
CA ARG A 173 -10.57 -5.42 0.85
C ARG A 173 -9.73 -4.45 0.03
N ALA A 174 -10.29 -3.33 -0.44
CA ALA A 174 -9.55 -2.29 -1.14
C ALA A 174 -8.46 -1.65 -0.25
N LEU A 175 -8.74 -1.37 1.03
CA LEU A 175 -7.70 -0.87 1.95
C LEU A 175 -6.58 -1.91 2.13
N SER A 176 -6.93 -3.18 2.35
CA SER A 176 -5.95 -4.26 2.51
C SER A 176 -5.02 -4.36 1.29
N ARG A 177 -5.57 -4.25 0.07
CA ARG A 177 -4.78 -4.16 -1.17
C ARG A 177 -3.89 -2.92 -1.21
N ALA A 178 -4.41 -1.75 -0.82
CA ALA A 178 -3.63 -0.52 -0.80
C ALA A 178 -2.43 -0.62 0.16
N ILE A 179 -2.63 -1.13 1.37
CA ILE A 179 -1.57 -1.38 2.37
C ILE A 179 -0.50 -2.34 1.83
N LEU A 180 -0.90 -3.40 1.10
CA LEU A 180 0.03 -4.33 0.46
C LEU A 180 0.86 -3.65 -0.63
N ARG A 181 0.23 -2.84 -1.49
CA ARG A 181 0.90 -2.07 -2.56
C ARG A 181 1.93 -1.09 -2.03
N GLU A 182 1.61 -0.44 -0.91
CA GLU A 182 2.50 0.53 -0.25
C GLU A 182 3.61 -0.13 0.60
N ARG A 183 3.63 -1.46 0.69
CA ARG A 183 4.55 -2.24 1.54
C ARG A 183 4.41 -1.96 3.04
N TRP A 184 3.22 -1.54 3.45
CA TRP A 184 2.90 -1.18 4.84
C TRP A 184 2.39 -2.36 5.68
N GLY A 185 2.17 -3.54 5.10
CA GLY A 185 1.65 -4.71 5.84
C GLY A 185 2.48 -5.07 7.09
N GLY A 186 3.81 -4.92 7.03
CA GLY A 186 4.70 -5.16 8.18
C GLY A 186 4.60 -4.13 9.31
N SER A 187 3.92 -3.00 9.08
CA SER A 187 3.68 -1.97 10.10
C SER A 187 2.47 -2.28 10.98
N PHE A 188 1.74 -3.37 10.76
CA PHE A 188 0.53 -3.70 11.52
C PHE A 188 0.61 -5.11 12.10
N CYS A 189 0.38 -5.20 13.41
CA CYS A 189 0.32 -6.44 14.18
C CYS A 189 -0.97 -6.44 15.04
N HIS A 190 -1.88 -7.35 14.74
CA HIS A 190 -3.16 -7.52 15.39
C HIS A 190 -3.13 -8.77 16.27
N VAL A 191 -3.04 -8.58 17.59
CA VAL A 191 -3.06 -9.68 18.56
C VAL A 191 -4.51 -10.03 18.85
N VAL A 192 -4.89 -11.28 18.58
CA VAL A 192 -6.25 -11.78 18.69
C VAL A 192 -6.26 -13.02 19.56
N SER A 193 -7.04 -13.00 20.63
CA SER A 193 -7.24 -14.19 21.45
C SER A 193 -8.16 -15.19 20.76
N LYS A 194 -7.94 -16.48 21.04
CA LYS A 194 -8.71 -17.60 20.47
C LYS A 194 -10.22 -17.42 20.63
N ASN A 195 -10.68 -17.04 21.83
CA ASN A 195 -12.11 -16.99 22.14
C ASN A 195 -12.74 -15.59 22.00
N ASP A 196 -11.95 -14.52 21.91
CA ASP A 196 -12.45 -13.14 21.91
C ASP A 196 -13.49 -12.86 20.79
N ILE A 197 -14.70 -12.44 21.17
CA ILE A 197 -15.77 -12.14 20.20
C ILE A 197 -15.55 -10.85 19.40
N LEU A 198 -14.84 -9.85 19.93
CA LEU A 198 -14.81 -8.51 19.34
C LEU A 198 -14.16 -8.47 17.94
N PRO A 199 -13.02 -9.13 17.69
CA PRO A 199 -12.42 -9.22 16.35
C PRO A 199 -13.34 -9.81 15.28
N ARG A 200 -14.34 -10.62 15.69
CA ARG A 200 -15.30 -11.29 14.79
C ARG A 200 -16.60 -10.50 14.61
N LEU A 201 -16.87 -9.54 15.49
CA LEU A 201 -18.17 -8.90 15.64
C LEU A 201 -18.68 -8.22 14.36
N PHE A 202 -17.80 -7.51 13.64
CA PHE A 202 -18.18 -6.76 12.42
C PHE A 202 -18.18 -7.60 11.14
N LEU A 203 -17.90 -8.90 11.23
CA LEU A 203 -18.23 -9.82 10.13
C LEU A 203 -19.74 -10.06 10.06
N ALA A 204 -20.48 -9.79 11.13
CA ALA A 204 -21.93 -9.76 11.13
C ALA A 204 -22.46 -8.40 10.62
N PRO A 205 -23.54 -8.40 9.81
CA PRO A 205 -23.97 -7.22 9.06
C PRO A 205 -24.48 -6.07 9.94
N VAL A 206 -25.24 -6.37 10.99
CA VAL A 206 -25.71 -5.40 11.99
C VAL A 206 -25.82 -6.12 13.33
N VAL A 207 -25.05 -5.64 14.31
CA VAL A 207 -25.22 -6.05 15.70
C VAL A 207 -26.24 -5.12 16.34
N PRO A 208 -27.21 -5.62 17.13
CA PRO A 208 -28.14 -4.75 17.82
C PRO A 208 -27.41 -3.71 18.67
N PRO A 209 -27.66 -2.39 18.48
CA PRO A 209 -26.89 -1.33 19.14
C PRO A 209 -26.84 -1.47 20.66
N HIS A 210 -27.95 -1.84 21.28
CA HIS A 210 -28.03 -2.05 22.73
C HIS A 210 -27.10 -3.18 23.23
N LEU A 211 -26.90 -4.25 22.47
CA LEU A 211 -25.98 -5.33 22.83
C LEU A 211 -24.53 -4.88 22.68
N LEU A 212 -24.21 -4.15 21.60
CA LEU A 212 -22.89 -3.59 21.41
C LEU A 212 -22.55 -2.61 22.54
N ASP A 213 -23.46 -1.68 22.84
CA ASP A 213 -23.28 -0.72 23.92
C ASP A 213 -23.06 -1.46 25.24
N SER A 214 -23.88 -2.47 25.54
CA SER A 214 -23.73 -3.26 26.78
C SER A 214 -22.37 -3.98 26.87
N LEU A 215 -21.87 -4.53 25.77
CA LEU A 215 -20.54 -5.16 25.71
C LEU A 215 -19.42 -4.15 25.91
N LEU A 216 -19.48 -3.01 25.21
CA LEU A 216 -18.49 -1.94 25.33
C LEU A 216 -18.45 -1.38 26.76
N HIS A 217 -19.62 -1.17 27.38
CA HIS A 217 -19.72 -0.75 28.77
C HIS A 217 -19.13 -1.79 29.72
N PHE A 218 -19.43 -3.07 29.53
CA PHE A 218 -18.87 -4.17 30.34
C PHE A 218 -17.34 -4.17 30.29
N TRP A 219 -16.74 -4.10 29.10
CA TRP A 219 -15.29 -4.10 28.93
C TRP A 219 -14.62 -2.81 29.40
N HIS A 220 -15.29 -1.67 29.27
CA HIS A 220 -14.74 -0.38 29.71
C HIS A 220 -14.60 -0.34 31.23
N PHE A 221 -15.68 -0.59 31.96
CA PHE A 221 -15.68 -0.47 33.43
C PHE A 221 -15.08 -1.68 34.14
N SER A 222 -14.81 -2.78 33.43
CA SER A 222 -14.27 -4.02 34.01
C SER A 222 -15.09 -4.50 35.22
N THR A 223 -16.39 -4.16 35.24
CA THR A 223 -17.29 -4.46 36.34
C THR A 223 -17.72 -5.91 36.27
N ARG A 224 -17.37 -6.70 37.29
CA ARG A 224 -17.98 -8.01 37.58
C ARG A 224 -19.45 -7.92 38.03
N ALA A 225 -20.15 -6.83 37.70
CA ALA A 225 -21.54 -6.66 38.09
C ALA A 225 -22.42 -7.65 37.29
N PRO A 226 -23.13 -8.59 37.93
CA PRO A 226 -24.02 -9.50 37.23
C PRO A 226 -25.21 -8.71 36.68
N GLY A 227 -25.56 -8.91 35.40
CA GLY A 227 -26.90 -8.56 34.90
C GLY A 227 -27.01 -7.56 33.74
N TRP A 228 -25.93 -7.14 33.08
CA TRP A 228 -26.03 -6.21 31.94
C TRP A 228 -26.45 -6.89 30.63
N ILE A 229 -26.11 -8.16 30.44
CA ILE A 229 -26.49 -8.98 29.28
C ILE A 229 -27.02 -10.32 29.82
N ARG A 230 -28.21 -10.72 29.39
CA ARG A 230 -28.83 -12.00 29.78
C ARG A 230 -28.07 -13.15 29.15
N GLU A 231 -28.03 -14.31 29.82
CA GLU A 231 -27.38 -15.51 29.28
C GLU A 231 -27.94 -15.91 27.91
N GLU A 232 -29.25 -15.75 27.72
CA GLU A 232 -29.93 -15.98 26.43
C GLU A 232 -29.39 -15.07 25.32
N GLU A 233 -29.20 -13.77 25.62
CA GLU A 233 -28.65 -12.78 24.69
C GLU A 233 -27.19 -13.09 24.35
N LYS A 234 -26.38 -13.57 25.32
CA LYS A 234 -25.00 -14.01 25.07
C LYS A 234 -24.95 -15.21 24.12
N VAL A 235 -25.83 -16.19 24.32
CA VAL A 235 -25.93 -17.39 23.46
C VAL A 235 -26.39 -17.02 22.06
N GLU A 236 -27.39 -16.13 21.95
CA GLU A 236 -27.88 -15.65 20.66
C GLU A 236 -26.80 -14.88 19.91
N LEU A 237 -26.11 -13.95 20.58
CA LEU A 237 -25.01 -13.20 20.00
C LEU A 237 -23.87 -14.13 19.55
N PHE A 238 -23.47 -15.09 20.39
CA PHE A 238 -22.45 -16.06 20.03
C PHE A 238 -22.82 -16.83 18.77
N ARG A 239 -24.05 -17.38 18.70
CA ARG A 239 -24.54 -18.10 17.51
C ARG A 239 -24.59 -17.19 16.27
N PHE A 240 -25.02 -15.94 16.45
CA PHE A 240 -25.11 -14.95 15.39
C PHE A 240 -23.73 -14.62 14.82
N VAL A 241 -22.74 -14.34 15.67
CA VAL A 241 -21.36 -14.03 15.25
C VAL A 241 -20.69 -15.26 14.61
N THR A 242 -20.84 -16.45 15.20
CA THR A 242 -20.26 -17.68 14.64
C THR A 242 -20.75 -17.94 13.22
N LYS A 243 -22.07 -17.82 12.98
CA LYS A 243 -22.68 -18.00 11.65
C LYS A 243 -22.12 -17.00 10.62
N HIS A 244 -21.97 -15.73 10.98
CA HIS A 244 -21.48 -14.74 10.02
C HIS A 244 -19.97 -14.83 9.81
N THR A 245 -19.23 -15.27 10.82
CA THR A 245 -17.79 -15.56 10.69
C THR A 245 -17.56 -16.76 9.76
N GLU A 246 -18.41 -17.79 9.83
CA GLU A 246 -18.43 -18.92 8.87
C GLU A 246 -18.66 -18.43 7.44
N LEU A 247 -19.70 -17.61 7.23
CA LEU A 247 -20.01 -17.04 5.91
C LEU A 247 -18.88 -16.17 5.36
N ALA A 248 -18.13 -15.48 6.21
CA ALA A 248 -16.98 -14.68 5.81
C ALA A 248 -15.75 -15.54 5.46
N ALA A 249 -15.58 -16.70 6.09
CA ALA A 249 -14.50 -17.63 5.81
C ALA A 249 -14.62 -18.27 4.41
N ILE A 250 -15.85 -18.45 3.92
CA ILE A 250 -16.13 -19.09 2.61
C ILE A 250 -15.71 -18.18 1.43
N PRO A 251 -14.90 -18.66 0.46
CA PRO A 251 -14.41 -17.85 -0.66
C PRO A 251 -15.49 -17.25 -1.59
N GLU A 252 -16.61 -17.96 -1.79
CA GLU A 252 -17.66 -17.65 -2.78
C GLU A 252 -18.86 -16.90 -2.21
N SER A 253 -18.83 -16.60 -0.91
CA SER A 253 -19.93 -15.92 -0.22
C SER A 253 -20.05 -14.47 -0.71
N LYS A 254 -21.22 -14.14 -1.30
CA LYS A 254 -21.62 -12.77 -1.70
C LYS A 254 -22.17 -11.96 -0.52
N ALA A 255 -21.71 -12.19 0.70
CA ALA A 255 -22.22 -11.48 1.88
C ALA A 255 -21.94 -9.97 1.76
N GLY A 256 -23.00 -9.16 1.73
CA GLY A 256 -23.01 -7.79 1.23
C GLY A 256 -22.44 -6.69 2.14
N ASN A 257 -21.42 -6.94 2.96
CA ASN A 257 -20.61 -5.92 3.66
C ASN A 257 -19.39 -6.60 4.29
N VAL A 258 -18.33 -6.83 3.52
CA VAL A 258 -17.20 -7.66 4.01
C VAL A 258 -16.09 -6.77 4.52
N PHE A 259 -16.15 -6.46 5.82
CA PHE A 259 -14.96 -6.08 6.55
C PHE A 259 -13.85 -7.11 6.28
N TRP A 260 -12.65 -6.63 5.98
CA TRP A 260 -11.55 -7.43 5.49
C TRP A 260 -10.29 -7.16 6.33
N PRO A 261 -9.55 -8.22 6.72
CA PRO A 261 -8.32 -8.06 7.49
C PRO A 261 -7.18 -7.46 6.65
N PHE A 262 -6.32 -6.69 7.30
CA PHE A 262 -5.05 -6.19 6.75
C PHE A 262 -3.96 -6.32 7.82
N GLY A 263 -2.69 -6.27 7.41
CA GLY A 263 -1.57 -6.46 8.33
C GLY A 263 -1.38 -7.91 8.75
N ASN A 264 -0.63 -8.12 9.83
CA ASN A 264 -0.33 -9.43 10.38
C ASN A 264 -1.20 -9.70 11.60
N TYR A 265 -1.70 -10.93 11.75
CA TYR A 265 -2.51 -11.36 12.88
C TYR A 265 -1.75 -12.39 13.71
N VAL A 266 -1.66 -12.15 15.01
CA VAL A 266 -1.10 -13.10 15.97
C VAL A 266 -2.26 -13.66 16.79
N PHE A 267 -2.64 -14.90 16.47
CA PHE A 267 -3.63 -15.64 17.23
C PHE A 267 -2.97 -16.24 18.46
N CYS A 268 -3.51 -16.01 19.65
CA CYS A 268 -2.92 -16.48 20.90
C CYS A 268 -3.94 -17.25 21.76
N CYS A 269 -3.43 -18.21 22.52
CA CYS A 269 -4.16 -18.97 23.52
C CYS A 269 -3.21 -19.41 24.64
N ASP A 270 -3.69 -20.32 25.49
CA ASP A 270 -2.89 -20.87 26.57
C ASP A 270 -1.77 -21.80 26.08
N GLU A 271 -1.93 -22.41 24.92
CA GLU A 271 -0.99 -23.38 24.38
C GLU A 271 0.14 -22.73 23.56
N GLY A 272 -0.11 -21.58 22.96
CA GLY A 272 0.89 -20.86 22.18
C GLY A 272 0.30 -19.73 21.33
N ALA A 273 1.02 -19.37 20.26
CA ALA A 273 0.56 -18.39 19.30
C ALA A 273 1.00 -18.68 17.86
N ILE A 274 0.21 -18.18 16.92
CA ILE A 274 0.39 -18.39 15.47
C ILE A 274 0.23 -17.07 14.75
N CYS A 275 1.19 -16.76 13.87
CA CYS A 275 1.16 -15.56 13.04
C CYS A 275 0.63 -15.88 11.63
N VAL A 276 -0.32 -15.08 11.14
CA VAL A 276 -0.92 -15.21 9.80
C VAL A 276 -0.96 -13.84 9.11
N ASP A 277 -0.46 -13.74 7.88
CA ASP A 277 -0.38 -12.50 7.09
C ASP A 277 -1.34 -12.47 5.87
N ASN A 278 -1.96 -13.60 5.53
CA ASN A 278 -2.90 -13.72 4.42
C ASN A 278 -4.34 -13.42 4.88
N GLY A 279 -4.96 -12.39 4.30
CA GLY A 279 -6.29 -11.95 4.73
C GLY A 279 -7.40 -13.03 4.63
N ARG A 280 -7.35 -13.93 3.64
CA ARG A 280 -8.31 -15.04 3.55
C ARG A 280 -8.06 -16.05 4.68
N ALA A 281 -6.81 -16.42 4.90
CA ALA A 281 -6.43 -17.33 5.98
C ALA A 281 -6.78 -16.75 7.37
N VAL A 282 -6.67 -15.43 7.55
CA VAL A 282 -7.11 -14.74 8.77
C VAL A 282 -8.61 -14.90 8.98
N LEU A 283 -9.46 -14.71 7.96
CA LEU A 283 -10.91 -14.93 8.08
C LEU A 283 -11.25 -16.38 8.42
N MET A 284 -10.57 -17.33 7.78
CA MET A 284 -10.76 -18.75 8.09
C MET A 284 -10.32 -19.08 9.52
N MET A 285 -9.20 -18.52 9.99
CA MET A 285 -8.70 -18.71 11.36
C MET A 285 -9.60 -18.05 12.41
N LEU A 286 -10.14 -16.87 12.12
CA LEU A 286 -11.13 -16.19 12.97
C LEU A 286 -12.38 -17.05 13.18
N HIS A 287 -12.80 -17.81 12.16
CA HIS A 287 -13.89 -18.78 12.24
C HIS A 287 -13.47 -20.05 12.99
N ALA A 288 -12.43 -20.74 12.51
CA ALA A 288 -12.03 -22.06 13.00
C ALA A 288 -11.66 -22.05 14.50
N LEU A 289 -11.02 -20.99 14.99
CA LEU A 289 -10.71 -20.88 16.42
C LEU A 289 -11.96 -20.58 17.25
N PHE A 290 -12.89 -19.79 16.72
CA PHE A 290 -14.08 -19.33 17.45
C PHE A 290 -15.16 -20.42 17.58
N THR A 291 -15.22 -21.39 16.67
CA THR A 291 -16.14 -22.54 16.77
C THR A 291 -15.86 -23.42 18.00
N THR A 292 -14.65 -23.36 18.54
CA THR A 292 -14.26 -24.09 19.76
C THR A 292 -14.59 -23.34 21.06
N SER A 293 -15.03 -22.09 20.97
CA SER A 293 -15.34 -21.24 22.13
C SER A 293 -16.73 -21.55 22.70
N SER A 294 -16.94 -21.13 23.96
CA SER A 294 -18.27 -21.04 24.58
C SER A 294 -18.82 -19.59 24.57
N PRO A 295 -20.14 -19.40 24.71
CA PRO A 295 -20.76 -18.07 24.81
C PRO A 295 -20.29 -17.23 26.02
N LEU A 296 -19.87 -17.88 27.10
CA LEU A 296 -19.37 -17.20 28.30
C LEU A 296 -17.90 -16.80 28.13
N SER A 297 -17.08 -17.75 27.69
CA SER A 297 -15.64 -17.50 27.50
C SER A 297 -15.37 -16.41 26.48
N CYS A 298 -16.19 -16.29 25.43
CA CYS A 298 -15.89 -15.36 24.33
C CYS A 298 -15.96 -13.87 24.70
N ILE A 299 -16.75 -13.51 25.72
CA ILE A 299 -16.88 -12.13 26.20
C ILE A 299 -15.80 -11.82 27.24
N GLU A 300 -15.51 -12.76 28.14
CA GLU A 300 -14.49 -12.59 29.18
C GLU A 300 -13.08 -12.57 28.60
N ASP A 301 -12.84 -13.36 27.55
CA ASP A 301 -11.53 -13.51 26.92
C ASP A 301 -10.98 -12.21 26.32
N HIS A 302 -11.87 -11.27 25.98
CA HIS A 302 -11.50 -9.93 25.51
C HIS A 302 -10.64 -9.14 26.51
N MET A 303 -10.68 -9.50 27.80
CA MET A 303 -9.90 -8.87 28.87
C MET A 303 -8.61 -9.62 29.23
N ASN A 304 -8.36 -10.79 28.63
CA ASN A 304 -7.30 -11.72 29.04
C ASN A 304 -5.97 -11.56 28.29
N TYR A 305 -5.83 -10.58 27.38
CA TYR A 305 -4.60 -10.35 26.61
C TYR A 305 -3.33 -10.25 27.47
N GLY A 306 -3.41 -9.60 28.63
CA GLY A 306 -2.27 -9.50 29.55
C GLY A 306 -1.82 -10.84 30.14
N HIS A 307 -2.70 -11.83 30.26
CA HIS A 307 -2.34 -13.20 30.64
C HIS A 307 -1.58 -13.89 29.51
N TYR A 308 -2.16 -13.88 28.30
CA TYR A 308 -1.54 -14.52 27.14
C TYR A 308 -0.16 -13.96 26.82
N ILE A 309 0.02 -12.64 26.84
CA ILE A 309 1.31 -12.01 26.56
C ILE A 309 2.39 -12.45 27.55
N ARG A 310 2.07 -12.47 28.85
CA ARG A 310 3.00 -12.94 29.90
C ARG A 310 3.33 -14.42 29.73
N LYS A 311 2.31 -15.24 29.42
CA LYS A 311 2.47 -16.67 29.23
C LYS A 311 3.36 -16.97 28.02
N MET A 312 3.06 -16.36 26.87
CA MET A 312 3.84 -16.51 25.65
C MET A 312 5.30 -16.07 25.84
N ALA A 313 5.54 -14.95 26.54
CA ALA A 313 6.90 -14.51 26.86
C ALA A 313 7.64 -15.54 27.73
N SER A 314 6.97 -16.12 28.73
CA SER A 314 7.58 -17.15 29.59
C SER A 314 7.88 -18.46 28.85
N GLN A 315 6.98 -18.90 27.96
CA GLN A 315 7.16 -20.10 27.15
C GLN A 315 8.28 -19.94 26.11
N ALA A 316 8.39 -18.76 25.49
CA ALA A 316 9.45 -18.49 24.52
C ALA A 316 10.85 -18.50 25.16
N ILE A 317 10.98 -18.01 26.40
CA ILE A 317 12.23 -18.09 27.16
C ILE A 317 12.55 -19.56 27.49
N TYR A 318 11.60 -20.30 28.03
CA TYR A 318 11.78 -21.72 28.41
C TYR A 318 12.17 -22.61 27.22
N ASN A 319 11.51 -22.44 26.07
CA ASN A 319 11.80 -23.22 24.87
C ASN A 319 13.19 -22.90 24.30
N ARG A 320 13.66 -21.65 24.41
CA ARG A 320 15.01 -21.25 23.98
C ARG A 320 16.10 -21.94 24.81
N ASP A 321 15.89 -22.09 26.11
CA ASP A 321 16.82 -22.78 27.01
C ASP A 321 16.81 -24.30 26.81
N THR A 322 15.65 -24.87 26.46
CA THR A 322 15.50 -26.32 26.23
C THR A 322 16.09 -26.76 24.88
N LEU A 323 15.91 -25.96 23.82
CA LEU A 323 16.54 -26.19 22.50
C LEU A 323 18.07 -26.00 22.51
N ALA A 324 18.62 -25.20 23.43
CA ALA A 324 20.06 -25.08 23.62
C ALA A 324 20.68 -26.34 24.29
N GLY A 325 19.87 -27.15 24.98
CA GLY A 325 20.31 -28.39 25.66
C GLY A 325 20.07 -29.69 24.89
N ALA A 326 19.21 -29.70 23.87
CA ALA A 326 18.75 -30.90 23.16
C ALA A 326 19.31 -31.03 21.73
N ALA A 327 20.49 -30.49 21.46
CA ALA A 327 21.16 -30.64 20.16
C ALA A 327 21.93 -31.98 20.05
N THR A 328 21.30 -33.10 20.38
CA THR A 328 21.77 -34.44 19.98
C THR A 328 20.59 -35.39 19.85
N ASP A 329 20.47 -35.92 18.64
CA ASP A 329 19.76 -37.14 18.23
C ASP A 329 18.24 -37.07 17.97
N GLU A 330 17.89 -37.55 16.77
CA GLU A 330 16.57 -37.75 16.17
C GLU A 330 15.89 -36.56 15.45
N ILE A 331 16.49 -36.10 14.36
CA ILE A 331 15.76 -35.42 13.27
C ILE A 331 15.51 -36.43 12.15
N SER A 332 14.37 -37.13 12.19
CA SER A 332 13.84 -37.85 11.03
C SER A 332 12.33 -38.11 11.12
N GLU A 333 11.53 -37.05 11.05
CA GLU A 333 10.22 -37.06 10.39
C GLU A 333 10.16 -35.78 9.52
N CYS A 334 9.52 -35.82 8.36
CA CYS A 334 9.51 -34.72 7.37
C CYS A 334 9.16 -33.37 8.04
N SER A 335 10.00 -32.33 7.90
CA SER A 335 9.85 -31.00 8.55
C SER A 335 8.45 -30.36 8.41
N TYR A 336 7.69 -30.78 7.40
CA TYR A 336 6.31 -30.36 7.20
C TYR A 336 5.34 -30.95 8.23
N ASP A 337 5.38 -32.26 8.47
CA ASP A 337 4.45 -32.93 9.39
C ASP A 337 4.76 -32.55 10.84
N ALA A 338 6.04 -32.38 11.17
CA ALA A 338 6.49 -31.85 12.45
C ALA A 338 5.98 -30.40 12.67
N GLY A 339 6.25 -29.48 11.73
CA GLY A 339 5.80 -28.09 11.84
C GLY A 339 4.28 -27.94 11.86
N LEU A 340 3.54 -28.77 11.11
CA LEU A 340 2.09 -28.80 11.16
C LEU A 340 1.57 -29.27 12.52
N LYS A 341 2.15 -30.35 13.07
CA LYS A 341 1.79 -30.88 14.39
C LYS A 341 2.06 -29.86 15.51
N PHE A 342 3.18 -29.15 15.46
CA PHE A 342 3.49 -28.05 16.38
C PHE A 342 2.51 -26.87 16.24
N THR A 343 2.22 -26.45 15.00
CA THR A 343 1.23 -25.37 14.75
C THR A 343 -0.17 -25.76 15.28
N MET A 344 -0.54 -27.04 15.17
CA MET A 344 -1.80 -27.55 15.70
C MET A 344 -1.85 -27.55 17.24
N GLN A 345 -0.72 -27.87 17.89
CA GLN A 345 -0.59 -27.76 19.35
C GLN A 345 -0.70 -26.30 19.80
N SER A 346 0.00 -25.38 19.13
CA SER A 346 -0.01 -23.94 19.42
C SER A 346 -1.36 -23.26 19.18
N SER A 347 -2.26 -23.86 18.39
CA SER A 347 -3.67 -23.43 18.25
C SER A 347 -4.58 -23.91 19.40
N GLY A 348 -4.09 -24.83 20.25
CA GLY A 348 -4.88 -25.51 21.27
C GLY A 348 -6.01 -26.38 20.72
N LEU A 349 -5.78 -27.09 19.60
CA LEU A 349 -6.79 -27.88 18.88
C LEU A 349 -6.60 -29.41 19.01
N THR A 350 -5.91 -29.87 20.05
CA THR A 350 -5.68 -31.31 20.26
C THR A 350 -6.99 -32.06 20.50
N GLY A 351 -7.42 -32.88 19.53
CA GLY A 351 -8.55 -33.82 19.68
C GLY A 351 -9.85 -33.50 18.94
N GLN A 352 -9.90 -32.49 18.04
CA GLN A 352 -11.09 -32.13 17.26
C GLN A 352 -10.85 -32.23 15.74
N GLU A 353 -11.15 -33.38 15.12
CA GLU A 353 -10.80 -33.67 13.72
C GLU A 353 -11.35 -32.67 12.69
N SER A 354 -12.59 -32.18 12.84
CA SER A 354 -13.21 -31.26 11.87
C SER A 354 -12.60 -29.85 11.89
N VAL A 355 -12.28 -29.32 13.07
CA VAL A 355 -11.64 -27.99 13.23
C VAL A 355 -10.18 -28.04 12.81
N VAL A 356 -9.52 -29.17 13.08
CA VAL A 356 -8.16 -29.45 12.64
C VAL A 356 -8.02 -29.39 11.12
N GLU A 357 -8.96 -29.97 10.37
CA GLU A 357 -8.92 -29.91 8.91
C GLU A 357 -9.13 -28.48 8.39
N SER A 358 -10.05 -27.73 9.01
CA SER A 358 -10.25 -26.32 8.67
C SER A 358 -9.01 -25.47 8.93
N VAL A 359 -8.29 -25.67 10.05
CA VAL A 359 -7.04 -24.96 10.33
C VAL A 359 -5.92 -25.38 9.39
N LYS A 360 -5.83 -26.66 9.01
CA LYS A 360 -4.91 -27.10 7.94
C LYS A 360 -5.18 -26.39 6.63
N ASP A 361 -6.45 -26.26 6.23
CA ASP A 361 -6.82 -25.50 5.03
C ASP A 361 -6.45 -24.02 5.17
N CYS A 362 -6.65 -23.40 6.33
CA CYS A 362 -6.20 -22.03 6.60
C CYS A 362 -4.70 -21.87 6.35
N LEU A 363 -3.94 -22.81 6.90
CA LEU A 363 -2.49 -22.86 6.83
C LEU A 363 -2.00 -23.10 5.40
N ILE A 364 -2.69 -23.94 4.62
CA ILE A 364 -2.44 -24.13 3.18
C ILE A 364 -2.75 -22.85 2.40
N VAL A 365 -3.81 -22.13 2.73
CA VAL A 365 -4.15 -20.84 2.10
C VAL A 365 -3.18 -19.73 2.49
N ALA A 366 -2.69 -19.75 3.74
CA ALA A 366 -1.64 -18.84 4.22
C ALA A 366 -0.30 -19.12 3.52
N ARG A 367 -0.03 -20.40 3.23
CA ARG A 367 1.15 -20.82 2.49
C ARG A 367 1.13 -20.19 1.10
N ARG A 368 2.18 -19.43 0.78
CA ARG A 368 2.43 -19.00 -0.60
C ARG A 368 2.96 -20.21 -1.36
N VAL A 369 2.07 -21.07 -1.87
CA VAL A 369 2.45 -22.21 -2.72
C VAL A 369 3.12 -21.64 -3.98
N GLY A 370 4.45 -21.73 -4.04
CA GLY A 370 5.23 -21.15 -5.14
C GLY A 370 6.69 -20.88 -4.77
N ARG A 371 7.40 -20.21 -5.70
CA ARG A 371 8.77 -19.76 -5.48
C ARG A 371 8.81 -18.66 -4.41
N THR A 372 9.84 -18.66 -3.56
CA THR A 372 10.05 -17.60 -2.57
C THR A 372 10.24 -16.24 -3.25
N PRO A 373 9.96 -15.12 -2.56
CA PRO A 373 10.16 -13.79 -3.14
C PRO A 373 11.58 -13.56 -3.69
N ASN A 374 12.60 -14.11 -3.01
CA ASN A 374 13.98 -14.03 -3.46
C ASN A 374 14.23 -14.80 -4.77
N LEU A 375 13.67 -16.01 -4.90
CA LEU A 375 13.75 -16.80 -6.13
C LEU A 375 12.99 -16.13 -7.29
N ASN A 376 11.83 -15.52 -7.02
CA ASN A 376 11.11 -14.72 -8.01
C ASN A 376 11.92 -13.52 -8.47
N SER A 377 12.56 -12.79 -7.55
CA SER A 377 13.44 -11.68 -7.91
C SER A 377 14.65 -12.12 -8.75
N ALA A 378 15.21 -13.30 -8.48
CA ALA A 378 16.32 -13.86 -9.27
C ALA A 378 15.87 -14.25 -10.68
N ASP A 379 14.71 -14.89 -10.81
CA ASP A 379 14.10 -15.23 -12.11
C ASP A 379 13.78 -13.97 -12.94
N LEU A 380 13.22 -12.93 -12.30
CA LEU A 380 12.98 -11.65 -12.94
C LEU A 380 14.27 -10.97 -13.40
N ALA A 381 15.37 -11.13 -12.68
CA ALA A 381 16.67 -10.61 -13.11
C ALA A 381 17.17 -11.26 -14.41
N ILE A 382 16.95 -12.57 -14.59
CA ILE A 382 17.26 -13.29 -15.84
C ILE A 382 16.33 -12.80 -16.96
N LYS A 383 15.03 -12.71 -16.69
CA LYS A 383 14.04 -12.21 -17.65
C LYS A 383 14.34 -10.78 -18.10
N LEU A 384 14.77 -9.91 -17.17
CA LEU A 384 15.20 -8.54 -17.47
C LEU A 384 16.37 -8.53 -18.45
N ALA A 385 17.37 -9.39 -18.25
CA ALA A 385 18.49 -9.54 -19.18
C ALA A 385 18.00 -9.93 -20.59
N GLY A 386 17.03 -10.84 -20.67
CA GLY A 386 16.35 -11.21 -21.93
C GLY A 386 15.52 -10.10 -22.59
N GLN A 387 15.20 -9.01 -21.88
CA GLN A 387 14.55 -7.82 -22.46
C GLN A 387 15.56 -6.81 -23.02
N THR A 388 16.84 -6.91 -22.67
CA THR A 388 17.89 -5.98 -23.10
C THR A 388 17.98 -5.81 -24.63
N PRO A 389 17.90 -6.87 -25.46
CA PRO A 389 17.93 -6.70 -26.91
C PRO A 389 16.79 -5.85 -27.45
N ARG A 390 15.57 -6.00 -26.90
CA ARG A 390 14.40 -5.19 -27.31
C ARG A 390 14.60 -3.71 -26.99
N ARG A 391 15.19 -3.41 -25.82
CA ARG A 391 15.56 -2.04 -25.44
C ARG A 391 16.63 -1.48 -26.37
N ALA A 392 17.69 -2.25 -26.65
CA ALA A 392 18.76 -1.85 -27.56
C ALA A 392 18.26 -1.57 -28.98
N GLU A 393 17.31 -2.36 -29.50
CA GLU A 393 16.66 -2.10 -30.79
C GLU A 393 15.94 -0.73 -30.81
N ILE A 394 15.31 -0.31 -29.71
CA ILE A 394 14.68 1.04 -29.60
C ILE A 394 15.75 2.14 -29.49
N GLU A 395 16.84 1.90 -28.76
CA GLU A 395 17.96 2.85 -28.68
C GLU A 395 18.62 3.05 -30.06
N TRP A 396 18.78 1.99 -30.84
CA TRP A 396 19.27 2.05 -32.22
C TRP A 396 18.29 2.77 -33.13
N TYR A 397 16.99 2.51 -32.99
CA TYR A 397 15.96 3.25 -33.71
C TYR A 397 16.06 4.75 -33.42
N LYS A 398 16.21 5.13 -32.14
CA LYS A 398 16.41 6.52 -31.76
C LYS A 398 17.65 7.13 -32.42
N ALA A 399 18.80 6.45 -32.33
CA ALA A 399 20.05 6.93 -32.93
C ALA A 399 19.91 7.12 -34.45
N LEU A 400 19.20 6.22 -35.12
CA LEU A 400 18.92 6.30 -36.55
C LEU A 400 18.03 7.51 -36.90
N CYS A 401 16.96 7.74 -36.13
CA CYS A 401 16.08 8.90 -36.32
C CYS A 401 16.78 10.23 -36.01
N ASP A 402 17.67 10.26 -35.03
CA ASP A 402 18.44 11.46 -34.69
C ASP A 402 19.48 11.81 -35.77
N GLN A 403 19.90 10.83 -36.58
CA GLN A 403 20.84 11.00 -37.70
C GLN A 403 20.14 11.14 -39.06
N SER A 404 18.80 11.02 -39.12
CA SER A 404 18.08 11.06 -40.38
C SER A 404 18.09 12.46 -40.99
N GLY A 405 18.09 12.52 -42.34
CA GLY A 405 18.00 13.77 -43.07
C GLY A 405 16.68 14.53 -42.83
N ASP A 406 15.64 13.82 -42.40
CA ASP A 406 14.33 14.41 -42.11
C ASP A 406 14.34 15.30 -40.86
N GLN A 407 15.33 15.14 -39.97
CA GLN A 407 15.48 15.92 -38.73
C GLN A 407 14.20 15.99 -37.87
N LEU A 408 13.46 14.88 -37.82
CA LEU A 408 12.24 14.74 -37.01
C LEU A 408 12.55 14.29 -35.58
N GLY A 409 13.60 13.50 -35.39
CA GLY A 409 13.82 12.78 -34.13
C GLY A 409 12.89 11.58 -33.98
N TYR A 410 13.15 10.75 -32.97
CA TYR A 410 12.50 9.44 -32.85
C TYR A 410 11.02 9.50 -32.41
N TYR A 411 10.63 10.50 -31.63
CA TYR A 411 9.23 10.73 -31.23
C TYR A 411 8.34 10.99 -32.45
N ASP A 412 8.67 12.04 -33.23
CA ASP A 412 7.92 12.41 -34.43
C ASP A 412 7.96 11.33 -35.50
N SER A 413 9.12 10.69 -35.70
CA SER A 413 9.25 9.56 -36.63
C SER A 413 8.30 8.42 -36.28
N PHE A 414 8.21 8.06 -35.00
CA PHE A 414 7.32 7.02 -34.51
C PHE A 414 5.85 7.46 -34.52
N LYS A 415 5.55 8.72 -34.22
CA LYS A 415 4.19 9.28 -34.30
C LYS A 415 3.68 9.32 -35.74
N ARG A 416 4.55 9.60 -36.72
CA ARG A 416 4.22 9.67 -38.16
C ARG A 416 4.45 8.36 -38.91
N ARG A 417 4.90 7.31 -38.23
CA ARG A 417 5.32 6.04 -38.83
C ARG A 417 4.34 5.49 -39.87
N SER A 418 4.90 4.97 -40.97
CA SER A 418 4.19 4.14 -41.94
C SER A 418 4.29 2.66 -41.57
N VAL A 419 3.58 1.79 -42.28
CA VAL A 419 3.58 0.33 -42.03
C VAL A 419 4.86 -0.32 -42.57
N SER A 420 6.03 0.09 -42.06
CA SER A 420 7.31 -0.54 -42.40
C SER A 420 7.67 -1.62 -41.39
N LYS A 421 8.44 -2.63 -41.81
CA LYS A 421 8.92 -3.72 -40.93
C LYS A 421 9.64 -3.18 -39.70
N ARG A 422 10.45 -2.13 -39.86
CA ARG A 422 11.21 -1.48 -38.79
C ARG A 422 10.29 -0.83 -37.75
N GLU A 423 9.36 0.00 -38.21
CA GLU A 423 8.43 0.73 -37.33
C GLU A 423 7.52 -0.23 -36.56
N THR A 424 7.03 -1.27 -37.22
CA THR A 424 6.24 -2.34 -36.59
C THR A 424 7.06 -3.07 -35.52
N ARG A 425 8.33 -3.39 -35.80
CA ARG A 425 9.23 -4.04 -34.84
C ARG A 425 9.45 -3.19 -33.59
N VAL A 426 9.69 -1.90 -33.74
CA VAL A 426 9.83 -0.96 -32.61
C VAL A 426 8.56 -0.90 -31.76
N ASN A 427 7.39 -0.85 -32.40
CA ASN A 427 6.11 -0.86 -31.69
C ASN A 427 5.88 -2.19 -30.93
N ILE A 428 6.23 -3.33 -31.52
CA ILE A 428 6.18 -4.64 -30.85
C ILE A 428 7.12 -4.64 -29.63
N ASN A 429 8.36 -4.14 -29.78
CA ASN A 429 9.30 -4.08 -28.66
C ASN A 429 8.80 -3.19 -27.52
N ARG A 430 8.18 -2.04 -27.83
CA ARG A 430 7.51 -1.16 -26.85
C ARG A 430 6.47 -1.94 -26.04
N LEU A 431 5.59 -2.68 -26.71
CA LEU A 431 4.53 -3.48 -26.06
C LEU A 431 5.10 -4.63 -25.22
N MET A 432 6.11 -5.33 -25.71
CA MET A 432 6.76 -6.42 -24.98
C MET A 432 7.46 -5.92 -23.70
N LEU A 433 8.11 -4.77 -23.78
CA LEU A 433 8.71 -4.13 -22.60
C LEU A 433 7.65 -3.67 -21.60
N ALA A 434 6.53 -3.10 -22.09
CA ALA A 434 5.40 -2.74 -21.23
C ALA A 434 4.85 -3.97 -20.49
N GLY A 435 4.59 -5.06 -21.20
CA GLY A 435 4.08 -6.30 -20.60
C GLY A 435 5.03 -6.92 -19.56
N PHE A 436 6.35 -6.83 -19.79
CA PHE A 436 7.34 -7.25 -18.78
C PHE A 436 7.20 -6.43 -17.49
N TRP A 437 7.17 -5.10 -17.60
CA TRP A 437 7.09 -4.21 -16.45
C TRP A 437 5.75 -4.27 -15.73
N ASP A 438 4.64 -4.37 -16.48
CA ASP A 438 3.31 -4.56 -15.92
C ASP A 438 3.25 -5.88 -15.11
N ASN A 439 3.91 -6.95 -15.58
CA ASN A 439 4.04 -8.20 -14.81
C ASN A 439 4.91 -8.04 -13.55
N VAL A 440 6.02 -7.28 -13.60
CA VAL A 440 6.84 -6.99 -12.41
C VAL A 440 6.00 -6.27 -11.35
N ILE A 441 5.21 -5.27 -11.76
CA ILE A 441 4.32 -4.52 -10.88
C ILE A 441 3.23 -5.40 -10.30
N ARG A 442 2.61 -6.26 -11.12
CA ARG A 442 1.62 -7.24 -10.64
C ARG A 442 2.21 -8.16 -9.54
N MET A 443 3.42 -8.68 -9.76
CA MET A 443 4.11 -9.50 -8.76
C MET A 443 4.45 -8.71 -7.49
N LEU A 444 4.75 -7.41 -7.61
CA LEU A 444 4.97 -6.52 -6.47
C LEU A 444 3.67 -6.33 -5.66
N ASP A 445 2.56 -6.02 -6.33
CA ASP A 445 1.24 -5.82 -5.73
C ASP A 445 0.75 -7.09 -5.01
N GLU A 446 1.07 -8.27 -5.53
CA GLU A 446 0.75 -9.59 -4.96
C GLU A 446 1.73 -10.04 -3.86
N ASN A 447 2.66 -9.18 -3.44
CA ASN A 447 3.70 -9.45 -2.44
C ASN A 447 4.60 -10.67 -2.80
N GLN A 448 4.78 -10.96 -4.09
CA GLN A 448 5.62 -12.07 -4.57
C GLN A 448 7.10 -11.68 -4.74
N LEU A 449 7.45 -10.44 -4.39
CA LEU A 449 8.80 -9.88 -4.50
C LEU A 449 9.30 -9.38 -3.13
N PRO A 450 10.63 -9.33 -2.90
CA PRO A 450 11.21 -8.88 -1.64
C PRO A 450 10.70 -7.51 -1.19
N HIS A 451 10.66 -7.28 0.12
CA HIS A 451 10.11 -6.04 0.69
C HIS A 451 10.88 -4.79 0.27
N ASP A 452 12.18 -4.92 0.03
CA ASP A 452 13.07 -3.84 -0.40
C ASP A 452 13.20 -3.72 -1.92
N PHE A 453 12.42 -4.48 -2.71
CA PHE A 453 12.60 -4.60 -4.16
C PHE A 453 12.59 -3.25 -4.87
N GLU A 454 11.65 -2.37 -4.51
CA GLU A 454 11.51 -1.02 -5.09
C GLU A 454 12.63 -0.04 -4.68
N LYS A 455 13.45 -0.40 -3.68
CA LYS A 455 14.59 0.40 -3.21
C LYS A 455 15.91 -0.05 -3.84
N ARG A 456 15.95 -1.25 -4.45
CA ARG A 456 17.17 -1.79 -5.05
C ARG A 456 17.54 -1.02 -6.31
N ALA A 457 18.75 -0.45 -6.31
CA ALA A 457 19.28 0.37 -7.40
C ALA A 457 19.13 -0.27 -8.80
N LYS A 458 19.27 -1.60 -8.91
CA LYS A 458 19.06 -2.34 -10.17
C LYS A 458 17.68 -2.08 -10.78
N TRP A 459 16.61 -2.19 -9.99
CA TRP A 459 15.23 -2.06 -10.47
C TRP A 459 14.84 -0.60 -10.67
N VAL A 460 15.28 0.29 -9.77
CA VAL A 460 15.10 1.73 -9.88
C VAL A 460 15.75 2.27 -11.16
N ASN A 461 17.00 1.92 -11.42
CA ASN A 461 17.70 2.39 -12.61
C ASN A 461 17.14 1.76 -13.89
N ALA A 462 16.87 0.44 -13.90
CA ALA A 462 16.32 -0.23 -15.08
C ALA A 462 14.94 0.31 -15.48
N SER A 463 14.06 0.55 -14.50
CA SER A 463 12.74 1.14 -14.74
C SER A 463 12.83 2.59 -15.21
N GLN A 464 13.75 3.37 -14.64
CA GLN A 464 13.99 4.75 -15.07
C GLN A 464 14.51 4.81 -16.52
N PHE A 465 15.47 3.97 -16.90
CA PHE A 465 15.97 3.94 -18.28
C PHE A 465 14.89 3.49 -19.27
N TYR A 466 14.08 2.49 -18.90
CA TYR A 466 12.92 2.09 -19.69
C TYR A 466 11.95 3.27 -19.86
N LYS A 467 11.59 3.96 -18.77
CA LYS A 467 10.67 5.10 -18.78
C LYS A 467 11.17 6.22 -19.70
N LEU A 468 12.42 6.64 -19.52
CA LEU A 468 13.06 7.70 -20.32
C LEU A 468 13.07 7.41 -21.83
N LEU A 469 13.22 6.14 -22.21
CA LEU A 469 13.29 5.73 -23.60
C LEU A 469 11.90 5.51 -24.22
N VAL A 470 11.00 4.85 -23.49
CA VAL A 470 9.78 4.25 -24.05
C VAL A 470 8.52 5.06 -23.79
N GLU A 471 8.44 5.82 -22.69
CA GLU A 471 7.26 6.65 -22.39
C GLU A 471 6.96 7.67 -23.51
N PRO A 472 7.95 8.33 -24.14
CA PRO A 472 7.71 9.16 -25.33
C PRO A 472 7.02 8.40 -26.48
N LEU A 473 7.31 7.11 -26.67
CA LEU A 473 6.66 6.31 -27.71
C LEU A 473 5.23 5.91 -27.33
N ASP A 474 4.96 5.69 -26.05
CA ASP A 474 3.59 5.49 -25.54
C ASP A 474 2.76 6.76 -25.72
N ILE A 475 3.34 7.94 -25.46
CA ILE A 475 2.72 9.25 -25.70
C ILE A 475 2.44 9.44 -27.19
N ALA A 476 3.44 9.18 -28.05
CA ALA A 476 3.29 9.27 -29.50
C ALA A 476 2.13 8.40 -29.99
N GLU A 477 2.01 7.16 -29.47
CA GLU A 477 0.91 6.27 -29.83
C GLU A 477 -0.45 6.76 -29.31
N TYR A 478 -0.50 7.30 -28.10
CA TYR A 478 -1.71 7.84 -27.50
C TYR A 478 -2.30 8.97 -28.33
N TYR A 479 -1.47 9.94 -28.74
CA TYR A 479 -1.90 11.06 -29.56
C TYR A 479 -2.13 10.66 -31.02
N ARG A 480 -1.31 9.76 -31.59
CA ARG A 480 -1.51 9.22 -32.95
C ARG A 480 -2.85 8.51 -33.10
N SER A 481 -3.27 7.75 -32.09
CA SER A 481 -4.54 7.01 -32.12
C SER A 481 -5.77 7.85 -31.80
N GLY A 482 -5.61 9.15 -31.51
CA GLY A 482 -6.73 10.04 -31.21
C GLY A 482 -7.41 9.78 -29.86
N LYS A 483 -6.79 9.03 -28.94
CA LYS A 483 -7.38 8.68 -27.64
C LYS A 483 -7.67 9.89 -26.74
N HIS A 484 -6.96 11.00 -26.94
CA HIS A 484 -7.26 12.25 -26.25
C HIS A 484 -8.60 12.89 -26.69
N LYS A 485 -9.11 12.54 -27.88
CA LYS A 485 -10.37 13.05 -28.44
C LYS A 485 -11.54 12.07 -28.31
N SER A 486 -11.32 10.85 -27.80
CA SER A 486 -12.41 9.88 -27.64
C SER A 486 -13.37 10.29 -26.51
N GLU A 487 -14.60 9.81 -26.54
CA GLU A 487 -15.58 10.02 -25.47
C GLU A 487 -15.04 9.44 -24.14
N GLY A 488 -14.96 10.27 -23.09
CA GLY A 488 -14.29 9.93 -21.82
C GLY A 488 -12.76 9.92 -21.86
N GLY A 489 -12.16 10.23 -23.02
CA GLY A 489 -10.73 10.48 -23.19
C GLY A 489 -10.33 11.89 -22.74
N GLY A 490 -9.03 12.10 -22.57
CA GLY A 490 -8.47 13.42 -22.25
C GLY A 490 -6.97 13.42 -22.45
N HIS A 491 -6.27 14.46 -22.02
CA HIS A 491 -4.82 14.50 -22.24
C HIS A 491 -4.06 13.41 -21.47
N TYR A 492 -2.93 13.00 -22.06
CA TYR A 492 -2.18 11.82 -21.64
C TYR A 492 -1.85 11.82 -20.15
N VAL A 493 -1.32 12.92 -19.60
CA VAL A 493 -0.81 12.97 -18.23
C VAL A 493 -1.89 12.59 -17.21
N LYS A 494 -3.12 13.05 -17.42
CA LYS A 494 -4.24 12.83 -16.50
C LYS A 494 -5.09 11.60 -16.83
N HIS A 495 -5.28 11.29 -18.11
CA HIS A 495 -6.26 10.30 -18.55
C HIS A 495 -5.68 9.12 -19.36
N GLY A 496 -4.43 9.22 -19.79
CA GLY A 496 -3.79 8.22 -20.66
C GLY A 496 -2.57 7.53 -20.08
N ARG A 497 -1.96 8.09 -19.03
CA ARG A 497 -0.66 7.67 -18.52
C ARG A 497 -0.75 6.32 -17.81
N PRO A 498 -0.06 5.28 -18.31
CA PRO A 498 -0.08 3.95 -17.69
C PRO A 498 0.46 3.96 -16.25
N ARG A 499 -0.20 3.20 -15.35
CA ARG A 499 0.15 3.09 -13.92
C ARG A 499 1.63 2.79 -13.67
N ARG A 500 2.28 2.00 -14.54
CA ARG A 500 3.71 1.69 -14.44
C ARG A 500 4.61 2.92 -14.34
N TYR A 501 4.32 3.98 -15.09
CA TYR A 501 5.16 5.18 -15.08
C TYR A 501 5.01 5.98 -13.79
N LEU A 502 3.80 6.02 -13.22
CA LEU A 502 3.55 6.61 -11.90
C LEU A 502 4.33 5.89 -10.80
N ILE A 503 4.36 4.55 -10.86
CA ILE A 503 5.15 3.73 -9.92
C ILE A 503 6.64 4.00 -10.08
N PHE A 504 7.14 4.11 -11.31
CA PHE A 504 8.55 4.38 -11.56
C PHE A 504 8.96 5.80 -11.15
N ASP A 505 8.08 6.81 -11.29
CA ASP A 505 8.30 8.14 -10.72
C ASP A 505 8.44 8.08 -9.20
N LYS A 506 7.60 7.28 -8.54
CA LYS A 506 7.66 7.05 -7.10
C LYS A 506 8.95 6.35 -6.67
N TRP A 507 9.37 5.29 -7.38
CA TRP A 507 10.64 4.61 -7.13
C TRP A 507 11.84 5.55 -7.33
N TRP A 508 11.81 6.35 -8.39
CA TRP A 508 12.87 7.30 -8.72
C TRP A 508 13.00 8.42 -7.68
N ARG A 509 11.88 8.97 -7.20
CA ARG A 509 11.86 10.02 -6.15
C ARG A 509 12.39 9.53 -4.81
N ARG A 510 12.15 8.25 -4.47
CA ARG A 510 12.53 7.64 -3.19
C ARG A 510 13.95 7.09 -3.14
N ARG A 511 14.71 7.16 -4.25
CA ARG A 511 16.09 6.70 -4.24
C ARG A 511 16.90 7.55 -3.26
N THR A 512 17.83 6.94 -2.53
CA THR A 512 18.85 7.68 -1.79
C THR A 512 19.69 8.48 -2.77
N VAL A 513 19.51 9.80 -2.78
CA VAL A 513 20.30 10.73 -3.59
C VAL A 513 21.53 11.13 -2.77
N ASN A 514 22.72 10.88 -3.30
CA ASN A 514 23.92 11.48 -2.72
C ASN A 514 23.91 12.97 -3.10
N GLU A 515 24.12 13.88 -2.14
CA GLU A 515 24.12 15.34 -2.36
C GLU A 515 24.99 15.78 -3.55
N LYS A 516 26.05 15.02 -3.84
CA LYS A 516 26.97 15.24 -4.96
C LYS A 516 26.35 15.10 -6.37
N ASP A 517 25.20 14.44 -6.52
CA ASP A 517 24.56 14.24 -7.83
C ASP A 517 23.75 15.46 -8.31
N THR A 518 23.49 16.44 -7.43
CA THR A 518 22.61 17.59 -7.74
C THR A 518 23.35 18.83 -8.24
N GLN A 519 24.69 18.86 -8.19
CA GLN A 519 25.48 20.08 -8.44
C GLN A 519 26.15 20.16 -9.83
N ASN A 520 25.98 19.16 -10.69
CA ASN A 520 26.64 19.15 -12.00
C ASN A 520 25.72 19.67 -13.10
N GLU A 521 25.89 20.93 -13.48
CA GLU A 521 25.28 21.49 -14.69
C GLU A 521 25.73 20.72 -15.93
N ARG A 522 24.78 20.36 -16.80
CA ARG A 522 25.08 19.61 -18.01
C ARG A 522 25.78 20.51 -19.03
N THR A 523 26.88 20.03 -19.59
CA THR A 523 27.57 20.71 -20.70
C THR A 523 26.99 20.35 -22.07
N LYS A 524 26.33 19.18 -22.19
CA LYS A 524 25.70 18.66 -23.43
C LYS A 524 24.25 18.25 -23.17
N PHE A 525 23.43 18.29 -24.22
CA PHE A 525 22.07 17.75 -24.20
C PHE A 525 22.07 16.30 -23.70
N ALA A 526 21.04 15.95 -22.94
CA ALA A 526 20.85 14.60 -22.44
C ALA A 526 20.68 13.61 -23.60
N SER A 527 21.07 12.36 -23.40
CA SER A 527 20.83 11.30 -24.39
C SER A 527 19.33 10.98 -24.53
N LEU A 528 18.57 11.16 -23.44
CA LEU A 528 17.13 11.03 -23.35
C LEU A 528 16.60 12.21 -22.56
N THR A 529 15.45 12.76 -22.95
CA THR A 529 14.80 13.87 -22.24
C THR A 529 14.48 13.44 -20.81
N GLN A 530 14.93 14.22 -19.82
CA GLN A 530 14.82 13.83 -18.40
C GLN A 530 13.39 13.91 -17.86
N ASP A 531 12.54 14.77 -18.43
CA ASP A 531 11.09 14.73 -18.24
C ASP A 531 10.46 13.84 -19.30
N THR A 532 9.93 12.70 -18.87
CA THR A 532 9.37 11.69 -19.77
C THR A 532 7.99 12.04 -20.30
N CYS A 533 7.29 12.98 -19.66
CA CYS A 533 6.03 13.55 -20.11
C CYS A 533 6.20 14.82 -20.96
N PHE A 534 7.44 15.24 -21.24
CA PHE A 534 7.72 16.43 -22.07
C PHE A 534 6.88 16.47 -23.37
N TRP A 535 6.84 15.35 -24.09
CA TRP A 535 6.09 15.27 -25.35
C TRP A 535 4.57 15.34 -25.14
N ALA A 536 4.04 14.86 -24.00
CA ALA A 536 2.62 15.02 -23.71
C ALA A 536 2.27 16.51 -23.52
N ASN A 537 3.14 17.26 -22.84
CA ASN A 537 2.97 18.70 -22.66
C ASN A 537 3.07 19.47 -23.98
N VAL A 538 3.92 19.03 -24.92
CA VAL A 538 3.98 19.61 -26.28
C VAL A 538 2.66 19.43 -27.01
N GLU A 539 2.04 18.24 -26.94
CA GLU A 539 0.75 18.00 -27.60
C GLU A 539 -0.38 18.82 -26.98
N GLU A 540 -0.40 18.94 -25.64
CA GLU A 540 -1.34 19.84 -24.93
C GLU A 540 -1.16 21.29 -25.36
N ALA A 541 0.08 21.79 -25.42
CA ALA A 541 0.37 23.15 -25.83
C ALA A 541 0.02 23.44 -27.30
N ARG A 542 0.10 22.44 -28.18
CA ARG A 542 -0.37 22.55 -29.57
C ARG A 542 -1.89 22.68 -29.63
N GLU A 543 -2.62 21.87 -28.87
CA GLU A 543 -4.08 21.99 -28.81
C GLU A 543 -4.51 23.33 -28.20
N TRP A 544 -3.81 23.84 -27.17
CA TRP A 544 -4.09 25.17 -26.63
C TRP A 544 -3.86 26.28 -27.67
N LEU A 545 -2.82 26.14 -28.51
CA LEU A 545 -2.55 27.08 -29.60
C LEU A 545 -3.61 26.99 -30.71
N ASP A 546 -4.12 25.81 -31.02
CA ASP A 546 -5.24 25.67 -31.97
C ASP A 546 -6.54 26.25 -31.39
N CYS A 547 -6.79 26.06 -30.09
CA CYS A 547 -7.93 26.63 -29.39
C CYS A 547 -7.88 28.16 -29.32
N ILE A 548 -6.72 28.77 -29.03
CA ILE A 548 -6.62 30.23 -28.92
C ILE A 548 -6.89 30.94 -30.25
N LEU A 549 -6.65 30.26 -31.39
CA LEU A 549 -6.96 30.78 -32.73
C LEU A 549 -8.46 30.78 -33.05
N THR A 550 -9.27 30.00 -32.33
CA THR A 550 -10.70 29.79 -32.60
C THR A 550 -11.62 30.27 -31.47
N GLU A 551 -11.06 30.59 -30.30
CA GLU A 551 -11.80 31.01 -29.12
C GLU A 551 -12.14 32.50 -29.16
N ASN A 552 -13.38 32.84 -28.78
CA ASN A 552 -13.90 34.22 -28.77
C ASN A 552 -14.15 34.75 -27.34
N ASP A 553 -14.14 33.88 -26.33
CA ASP A 553 -14.35 34.25 -24.93
C ASP A 553 -13.05 34.78 -24.28
N SER A 554 -13.03 36.07 -23.94
CA SER A 554 -11.89 36.75 -23.31
C SER A 554 -11.37 36.01 -22.08
N ARG A 555 -12.23 35.55 -21.14
CA ARG A 555 -11.74 34.89 -19.92
C ARG A 555 -11.01 33.58 -20.20
N LYS A 556 -11.43 32.85 -21.24
CA LYS A 556 -10.77 31.61 -21.65
C LYS A 556 -9.47 31.89 -22.39
N LEU A 557 -9.43 32.97 -23.18
CA LEU A 557 -8.21 33.44 -23.84
C LEU A 557 -7.12 33.74 -22.80
N ASP A 558 -7.44 34.40 -21.69
CA ASP A 558 -6.47 34.70 -20.61
C ASP A 558 -5.88 33.42 -20.04
N ILE A 559 -6.74 32.45 -19.72
CA ILE A 559 -6.34 31.15 -19.16
C ILE A 559 -5.45 30.39 -20.15
N LEU A 560 -5.82 30.35 -21.44
CA LEU A 560 -5.02 29.68 -22.48
C LEU A 560 -3.67 30.37 -22.68
N TRP A 561 -3.65 31.70 -22.69
CA TRP A 561 -2.43 32.49 -22.82
C TRP A 561 -1.46 32.24 -21.66
N GLN A 562 -1.97 32.24 -20.42
CA GLN A 562 -1.18 31.90 -19.23
C GLN A 562 -0.61 30.48 -19.31
N LYS A 563 -1.40 29.50 -19.77
CA LYS A 563 -0.93 28.11 -19.97
C LYS A 563 0.17 28.01 -21.02
N LEU A 564 0.03 28.72 -22.15
CA LEU A 564 1.04 28.74 -23.23
C LEU A 564 2.36 29.39 -22.77
N ILE A 565 2.30 30.52 -22.06
CA ILE A 565 3.48 31.13 -21.42
C ILE A 565 4.09 30.17 -20.39
N GLY A 566 3.25 29.51 -19.58
CA GLY A 566 3.69 28.52 -18.60
C GLY A 566 4.49 27.38 -19.24
N PHE A 567 3.99 26.85 -20.37
CA PHE A 567 4.68 25.81 -21.12
C PHE A 567 5.97 26.30 -21.79
N GLU A 568 5.98 27.51 -22.36
CA GLU A 568 7.18 28.13 -22.93
C GLU A 568 8.30 28.27 -21.90
N ASN A 569 7.99 28.82 -20.72
CA ASN A 569 8.95 28.97 -19.63
C ASN A 569 9.45 27.61 -19.12
N TYR A 570 8.55 26.63 -19.01
CA TYR A 570 8.90 25.26 -18.68
C TYR A 570 9.88 24.65 -19.70
N ALA A 571 9.58 24.75 -21.00
CA ALA A 571 10.41 24.20 -22.06
C ALA A 571 11.76 24.90 -22.15
N ALA A 572 11.79 26.24 -22.06
CA ALA A 572 13.02 27.04 -22.07
C ALA A 572 13.97 26.60 -20.95
N ARG A 573 13.46 26.47 -19.72
CA ARG A 573 14.25 25.99 -18.57
C ARG A 573 14.87 24.62 -18.82
N LEU A 574 14.11 23.68 -19.40
CA LEU A 574 14.61 22.33 -19.71
C LEU A 574 15.69 22.33 -20.82
N ILE A 575 15.58 23.24 -21.78
CA ILE A 575 16.53 23.37 -22.89
C ILE A 575 17.82 24.05 -22.42
N GLU A 576 17.71 25.15 -21.67
CA GLU A 576 18.84 25.89 -21.08
C GLU A 576 19.67 25.01 -20.16
N SER A 577 19.01 24.22 -19.30
CA SER A 577 19.64 23.21 -18.44
C SER A 577 20.11 21.95 -19.18
N LYS A 578 19.90 21.88 -20.50
CA LYS A 578 20.28 20.75 -21.38
C LYS A 578 19.73 19.40 -20.90
N LEU A 579 18.57 19.41 -20.26
CA LEU A 579 17.84 18.23 -19.79
C LEU A 579 17.03 17.55 -20.91
N VAL A 580 16.85 18.21 -22.04
CA VAL A 580 16.23 17.63 -23.24
C VAL A 580 17.23 16.85 -24.08
N SER A 581 16.72 15.92 -24.89
CA SER A 581 17.48 15.21 -25.92
C SER A 581 17.45 15.92 -27.27
N LYS A 582 18.36 15.52 -28.16
CA LYS A 582 18.56 16.12 -29.50
C LYS A 582 17.32 16.09 -30.38
N ASP A 583 16.43 15.12 -30.18
CA ASP A 583 15.16 15.01 -30.91
C ASP A 583 14.20 16.17 -30.61
N VAL A 584 14.25 16.75 -29.40
CA VAL A 584 13.43 17.92 -29.06
C VAL A 584 13.86 19.14 -29.88
N VAL A 585 15.17 19.34 -30.05
CA VAL A 585 15.76 20.49 -30.76
C VAL A 585 16.03 20.20 -32.25
N ALA A 586 15.52 19.08 -32.77
CA ALA A 586 15.64 18.77 -34.19
C ALA A 586 14.75 19.72 -35.02
N LYS A 587 15.22 20.15 -36.20
CA LYS A 587 14.59 21.25 -36.96
C LYS A 587 13.11 21.03 -37.28
N ASN A 588 12.72 19.79 -37.53
CA ASN A 588 11.35 19.43 -37.91
C ASN A 588 10.59 18.73 -36.77
N SER A 589 11.11 18.81 -35.53
CA SER A 589 10.44 18.26 -34.36
C SER A 589 9.12 18.98 -34.09
N SER A 590 8.15 18.28 -33.51
CA SER A 590 6.87 18.88 -33.14
C SER A 590 7.01 20.05 -32.17
N TYR A 591 8.06 20.08 -31.34
CA TYR A 591 8.34 21.20 -30.43
C TYR A 591 8.84 22.43 -31.20
N ILE A 592 9.78 22.28 -32.12
CA ILE A 592 10.32 23.42 -32.90
C ILE A 592 9.24 24.04 -33.78
N ILE A 593 8.39 23.22 -34.39
CA ILE A 593 7.23 23.70 -35.16
C ILE A 593 6.30 24.50 -34.25
N TRP A 594 5.90 23.95 -33.09
CA TRP A 594 5.07 24.66 -32.12
C TRP A 594 5.70 25.98 -31.67
N ALA A 595 7.01 25.99 -31.39
CA ALA A 595 7.70 27.19 -30.93
C ALA A 595 7.72 28.29 -32.01
N ALA A 596 7.91 27.92 -33.28
CA ALA A 596 7.85 28.86 -34.40
C ALA A 596 6.44 29.43 -34.59
N ASP A 597 5.41 28.58 -34.51
CA ASP A 597 4.01 29.00 -34.60
C ASP A 597 3.61 29.92 -33.44
N TRP A 598 4.05 29.60 -32.22
CA TRP A 598 3.81 30.42 -31.04
C TRP A 598 4.46 31.80 -31.11
N ILE A 599 5.72 31.88 -31.55
CA ILE A 599 6.42 33.16 -31.76
C ILE A 599 5.70 34.00 -32.81
N LYS A 600 5.30 33.39 -33.92
CA LYS A 600 4.55 34.07 -34.98
C LYS A 600 3.22 34.62 -34.45
N PHE A 601 2.48 33.80 -33.71
CA PHE A 601 1.21 34.20 -33.10
C PHE A 601 1.38 35.36 -32.11
N LYS A 602 2.36 35.28 -31.18
CA LYS A 602 2.68 36.37 -30.25
C LYS A 602 3.00 37.68 -30.95
N SER A 603 3.79 37.64 -32.02
CA SER A 603 4.14 38.83 -32.80
C SER A 603 2.93 39.45 -33.48
N GLN A 604 2.00 38.64 -34.00
CA GLN A 604 0.77 39.14 -34.62
C GLN A 604 -0.16 39.76 -33.57
N PHE A 605 -0.33 39.08 -32.43
CA PHE A 605 -1.18 39.55 -31.33
C PHE A 605 -0.70 40.89 -30.74
N THR A 606 0.62 41.05 -30.55
CA THR A 606 1.21 42.30 -30.06
C THR A 606 1.09 43.46 -31.05
N GLN A 607 1.00 43.18 -32.36
CA GLN A 607 0.75 44.18 -33.40
C GLN A 607 -0.73 44.60 -33.44
N THR A 608 -1.67 43.70 -33.13
CA THR A 608 -3.11 44.00 -33.15
C THR A 608 -3.63 44.61 -31.85
N HIS A 609 -2.92 44.45 -30.72
CA HIS A 609 -3.27 45.04 -29.42
C HIS A 609 -2.11 45.86 -28.80
N PRO A 610 -1.70 46.98 -29.41
CA PRO A 610 -0.58 47.79 -28.93
C PRO A 610 -1.01 48.74 -27.80
N GLN A 611 -1.32 48.22 -26.61
CA GLN A 611 -1.32 48.94 -25.32
C GLN A 611 -1.82 48.03 -24.19
N GLY A 612 -0.92 47.42 -23.42
CA GLY A 612 -1.13 47.00 -22.02
C GLY A 612 -2.23 45.99 -21.70
N GLN A 613 -3.07 45.60 -22.65
CA GLN A 613 -4.06 44.54 -22.50
C GLN A 613 -3.35 43.23 -22.85
N LEU A 614 -2.69 42.65 -21.84
CA LEU A 614 -2.86 41.21 -21.67
C LEU A 614 -4.37 40.98 -21.66
N PRO A 615 -4.86 39.93 -22.32
CA PRO A 615 -6.29 39.69 -22.34
C PRO A 615 -6.83 39.64 -20.89
#